data_AF-A0A5M3MH78-F1
#
_entry.id   AF-A0A5M3MH78-F1
#
_cell.length_a   1.000
_cell.length_b   1.000
_cell.length_c   1.000
_cell.angle_alpha   90.00
_cell.angle_beta   90.00
_cell.angle_gamma   90.00
#
_symmetry.space_group_name_H-M   'P 1'
#
loop_
_entity.id
_entity.type
_entity.pdbx_description
1 polymer ?
#
loop_
_entity_poly.entity_id
_entity_poly.type
_entity_poly.pdbx_seq_one_letter_code
_entity_poly.pdbx_strand_id
1 'polypeptide(L)'
;MRAGPNGETEERRERITSHTSARFPNPNFFVSEACYRYIEAWISWDALPVQNPDVQHTPSLDMAGELYEIVNSRTKQRDRLTGVLPYISYNGLERSCDQYQDRFPASSNAYKWIGCGIDDGLQGSSLIPHLMEDFSCWMFMRPDSWPTPPPDNALDLPSFTPLASDAPVSPQNNALTRIPKELLDMIAGRLTFRAYFALSATCKPFRRRMCDPNVLDHVAREMLLHGPLQWILPVSAVKGSAQAARAAAEMWIGFARSGSGSASQSSAAAPFYDGDFPAFAFVDACFRSDSMRNRRRIYGQVKQFEALWREFRVKGWAVDRFHRSS
;
A
#
# COMPACT_ATOMS: atom_id res chain seq x y z
N MET A 1 19.56 -34.20 52.88
CA MET A 1 20.62 -33.98 51.86
C MET A 1 19.93 -33.33 50.66
N ARG A 2 20.07 -32.03 50.40
CA ARG A 2 21.09 -31.39 49.53
C ARG A 2 21.25 -32.13 48.19
N ALA A 3 21.21 -31.56 46.99
CA ALA A 3 21.02 -30.20 46.46
C ALA A 3 20.76 -30.34 44.93
N GLY A 4 20.28 -29.29 44.25
CA GLY A 4 20.28 -29.19 42.76
C GLY A 4 21.70 -29.13 42.15
N PRO A 5 21.89 -28.85 40.84
CA PRO A 5 21.32 -27.66 40.17
C PRO A 5 20.97 -27.75 38.65
N ASN A 6 20.14 -26.79 38.22
CA ASN A 6 20.15 -25.91 37.02
C ASN A 6 20.53 -26.35 35.59
N GLY A 7 19.77 -25.78 34.64
CA GLY A 7 20.10 -25.58 33.21
C GLY A 7 18.85 -25.28 32.37
N GLU A 8 18.13 -24.17 32.59
CA GLU A 8 18.19 -22.92 31.80
C GLU A 8 17.87 -23.05 30.30
N THR A 9 16.66 -22.61 29.89
CA THR A 9 16.48 -21.52 28.91
C THR A 9 15.02 -21.07 28.91
N GLU A 10 14.71 -20.22 29.88
CA GLU A 10 13.45 -19.48 29.97
C GLU A 10 13.57 -18.30 29.00
N GLU A 11 12.97 -18.44 27.81
CA GLU A 11 12.87 -17.37 26.81
C GLU A 11 12.09 -16.19 27.41
N ARG A 12 12.86 -15.19 27.82
CA ARG A 12 12.42 -13.94 28.44
C ARG A 12 11.57 -13.15 27.44
N ARG A 13 10.27 -13.43 27.38
CA ARG A 13 9.27 -12.53 26.79
C ARG A 13 9.20 -11.28 27.66
N GLU A 14 10.00 -10.27 27.31
CA GLU A 14 9.82 -8.91 27.81
C GLU A 14 8.44 -8.39 27.36
N ARG A 15 7.42 -8.61 28.21
CA ARG A 15 6.22 -7.78 28.19
C ARG A 15 6.63 -6.41 28.69
N ILE A 16 6.71 -5.45 27.79
CA ILE A 16 6.72 -4.04 28.14
C ILE A 16 5.38 -3.73 28.79
N THR A 17 5.30 -3.87 30.12
CA THR A 17 4.17 -3.37 30.92
C THR A 17 4.40 -1.90 31.15
N SER A 18 3.90 -1.04 30.26
CA SER A 18 3.83 0.40 30.53
C SER A 18 2.76 0.67 31.58
N HIS A 19 3.17 1.23 32.72
CA HIS A 19 2.29 1.67 33.80
C HIS A 19 1.24 2.66 33.29
N THR A 20 0.01 2.20 33.10
CA THR A 20 -1.18 3.05 32.92
C THR A 20 -2.21 2.69 34.00
N SER A 21 -2.75 3.74 34.61
CA SER A 21 -3.66 3.80 35.76
C SER A 21 -4.53 2.56 36.02
N ALA A 22 -4.38 2.00 37.22
CA ALA A 22 -5.04 0.79 37.75
C ALA A 22 -6.57 0.89 37.98
N ARG A 23 -7.31 1.73 37.25
CA ARG A 23 -8.77 1.81 37.35
C ARG A 23 -9.54 1.36 36.10
N PHE A 24 -8.86 1.11 34.99
CA PHE A 24 -9.42 0.42 33.83
C PHE A 24 -8.36 -0.54 33.28
N PRO A 25 -8.60 -1.87 33.24
CA PRO A 25 -7.58 -2.84 32.86
C PRO A 25 -7.33 -2.89 31.34
N ASN A 26 -7.90 -1.95 30.58
CA ASN A 26 -7.77 -1.92 29.14
C ASN A 26 -7.01 -0.65 28.75
N PRO A 27 -5.73 -0.74 28.34
CA PRO A 27 -5.03 0.40 27.80
C PRO A 27 -5.82 0.88 26.59
N ASN A 28 -6.16 2.17 26.55
CA ASN A 28 -7.18 2.65 25.61
C ASN A 28 -6.81 2.29 24.17
N PHE A 29 -5.55 2.35 23.73
CA PHE A 29 -5.18 2.12 22.34
C PHE A 29 -3.74 1.62 22.22
N PHE A 30 -3.48 0.67 21.33
CA PHE A 30 -2.14 0.23 20.94
C PHE A 30 -1.99 0.21 19.44
N VAL A 31 -0.81 0.59 18.97
CA VAL A 31 -0.39 0.47 17.58
C VAL A 31 0.91 -0.30 17.57
N SER A 32 1.02 -1.30 16.69
CA SER A 32 2.31 -1.94 16.41
C SER A 32 3.30 -0.87 15.95
N GLU A 33 4.53 -0.91 16.46
CA GLU A 33 5.59 0.04 16.09
C GLU A 33 5.74 0.16 14.57
N ALA A 34 5.72 -0.96 13.85
CA ALA A 34 5.81 -0.95 12.38
C ALA A 34 4.65 -0.16 11.73
N CYS A 35 3.42 -0.34 12.21
CA CYS A 35 2.27 0.41 11.73
C CYS A 35 2.37 1.90 12.08
N TYR A 36 2.88 2.22 13.27
CA TYR A 36 3.11 3.60 13.68
C TYR A 36 4.12 4.31 12.75
N ARG A 37 5.22 3.63 12.40
CA ARG A 37 6.20 4.15 11.42
C ARG A 37 5.63 4.34 10.02
N TYR A 38 4.71 3.47 9.58
CA TYR A 38 4.00 3.68 8.32
C TYR A 38 3.08 4.90 8.36
N ILE A 39 2.36 5.12 9.47
CA ILE A 39 1.54 6.31 9.66
C ILE A 39 2.42 7.56 9.61
N GLU A 40 3.51 7.57 10.37
CA GLU A 40 4.47 8.68 10.45
C GLU A 40 5.02 9.04 9.06
N ALA A 41 5.40 8.04 8.26
CA ALA A 41 6.06 8.27 6.98
C ALA A 41 5.11 8.58 5.81
N TRP A 42 3.86 8.09 5.83
CA TRP A 42 2.96 8.22 4.68
C TRP A 42 1.89 9.31 4.83
N ILE A 43 1.72 9.88 6.03
CA ILE A 43 0.93 11.11 6.20
C ILE A 43 1.68 12.26 5.53
N SER A 44 0.98 13.00 4.68
CA SER A 44 1.51 14.23 4.10
C SER A 44 1.41 15.39 5.09
N TRP A 45 2.31 15.41 6.08
CA TRP A 45 2.28 16.39 7.19
C TRP A 45 2.24 17.84 6.72
N ASP A 46 2.99 18.18 5.67
CA ASP A 46 3.03 19.53 5.09
C ASP A 46 1.72 19.93 4.39
N ALA A 47 0.90 18.94 3.99
CA ALA A 47 -0.39 19.16 3.35
C ALA A 47 -1.56 19.21 4.35
N LEU A 48 -1.28 18.95 5.63
CA LEU A 48 -2.27 19.09 6.69
C LEU A 48 -2.44 20.57 7.06
N PRO A 49 -3.68 21.01 7.33
CA PRO A 49 -3.91 22.37 7.81
C PRO A 49 -3.17 22.59 9.13
N VAL A 50 -2.72 23.83 9.35
CA VAL A 50 -2.28 24.28 10.67
C VAL A 50 -3.46 24.14 11.63
N GLN A 51 -3.18 23.73 12.87
CA GLN A 51 -4.20 23.60 13.90
C GLN A 51 -4.92 24.94 14.07
N ASN A 52 -6.25 24.92 13.97
CA ASN A 52 -7.06 26.13 14.05
C ASN A 52 -7.02 26.70 15.49
N PRO A 53 -6.48 27.91 15.72
CA PRO A 53 -6.37 28.49 17.06
C PRO A 53 -7.73 28.86 17.69
N ASP A 54 -8.77 29.03 16.86
CA ASP A 54 -10.11 29.43 17.31
C ASP A 54 -10.98 28.24 17.75
N VAL A 55 -10.53 27.00 17.50
CA VAL A 55 -11.24 25.81 17.95
C VAL A 55 -10.86 25.54 19.39
N GLN A 56 -11.87 25.46 20.25
CA GLN A 56 -11.66 25.01 21.62
C GLN A 56 -11.07 23.60 21.62
N HIS A 57 -9.79 23.58 22.02
CA HIS A 57 -8.98 22.48 22.54
C HIS A 57 -8.03 21.74 21.57
N THR A 58 -6.73 21.93 21.79
CA THR A 58 -5.82 21.03 22.51
C THR A 58 -4.50 21.81 22.75
N PRO A 59 -3.75 21.65 23.85
CA PRO A 59 -2.37 22.15 23.91
C PRO A 59 -1.60 21.63 22.69
N SER A 60 -0.55 22.32 22.22
CA SER A 60 0.26 21.86 21.08
C SER A 60 0.64 20.38 21.26
N LEU A 61 -0.06 19.48 20.57
CA LEU A 61 0.14 18.05 20.68
C LEU A 61 1.21 17.62 19.69
N ASP A 62 2.02 16.65 20.09
CA ASP A 62 2.84 15.92 19.16
C ASP A 62 1.98 14.94 18.33
N MET A 63 2.60 14.30 17.33
CA MET A 63 1.93 13.32 16.48
C MET A 63 1.22 12.22 17.30
N ALA A 64 1.86 11.73 18.37
CA ALA A 64 1.32 10.67 19.19
C ALA A 64 0.08 11.13 19.97
N GLY A 65 0.11 12.35 20.51
CA GLY A 65 -1.02 13.00 21.15
C GLY A 65 -2.18 13.20 20.18
N GLU A 66 -1.93 13.75 18.98
CA GLU A 66 -2.97 13.93 17.97
C GLU A 66 -3.61 12.58 17.58
N LEU A 67 -2.80 11.53 17.38
CA LEU A 67 -3.31 10.19 17.08
C LEU A 67 -4.19 9.65 18.22
N TYR A 68 -3.75 9.83 19.47
CA TYR A 68 -4.53 9.43 20.63
C TYR A 68 -5.89 10.14 20.67
N GLU A 69 -5.92 11.45 20.42
CA GLU A 69 -7.15 12.23 20.40
C GLU A 69 -8.05 11.86 19.23
N ILE A 70 -7.50 11.68 18.03
CA ILE A 70 -8.26 11.24 16.84
C ILE A 70 -8.96 9.91 17.10
N VAL A 71 -8.30 8.99 17.80
CA VAL A 71 -8.85 7.67 18.11
C VAL A 71 -9.93 7.74 19.20
N ASN A 72 -9.76 8.60 20.21
CA ASN A 72 -10.62 8.62 21.39
C ASN A 72 -11.76 9.64 21.33
N SER A 73 -11.60 10.75 20.61
CA SER A 73 -12.59 11.85 20.54
C SER A 73 -13.70 11.63 19.50
N ARG A 74 -13.79 10.45 18.88
CA ARG A 74 -14.80 10.11 17.88
C ARG A 74 -16.21 10.08 18.48
N THR A 75 -17.25 10.40 17.69
CA THR A 75 -18.65 10.26 18.14
C THR A 75 -19.04 8.80 18.37
N LYS A 76 -18.74 7.91 17.41
CA LYS A 76 -18.91 6.47 17.61
C LYS A 76 -17.70 5.91 18.33
N GLN A 77 -17.95 5.12 19.37
CA GLN A 77 -16.87 4.44 20.10
C GLN A 77 -16.31 3.29 19.26
N ARG A 78 -15.08 2.92 19.61
CA ARG A 78 -14.47 1.69 19.14
C ARG A 78 -15.30 0.50 19.56
N ASP A 79 -15.31 -0.51 18.71
CA ASP A 79 -15.93 -1.77 19.07
C ASP A 79 -15.16 -2.38 20.26
N ARG A 80 -15.89 -2.75 21.32
CA ARG A 80 -15.27 -3.19 22.58
C ARG A 80 -14.63 -4.56 22.49
N LEU A 81 -15.08 -5.40 21.55
CA LEU A 81 -14.61 -6.77 21.39
C LEU A 81 -13.42 -6.83 20.43
N THR A 82 -13.58 -6.22 19.26
CA THR A 82 -12.59 -6.26 18.17
C THR A 82 -11.56 -5.13 18.22
N GLY A 83 -11.82 -4.05 18.97
CA GLY A 83 -10.96 -2.87 19.06
C GLY A 83 -10.95 -1.99 17.79
N VAL A 84 -11.75 -2.33 16.78
CA VAL A 84 -11.80 -1.69 15.46
C VAL A 84 -12.36 -0.26 15.58
N LEU A 85 -11.74 0.69 14.86
CA LEU A 85 -12.25 2.07 14.78
C LEU A 85 -13.45 2.11 13.83
N PRO A 86 -14.57 2.74 14.23
CA PRO A 86 -15.68 2.93 13.31
C PRO A 86 -15.27 3.86 12.16
N TYR A 87 -15.82 3.62 10.98
CA TYR A 87 -15.58 4.38 9.75
C TYR A 87 -14.18 4.26 9.15
N ILE A 88 -13.33 3.39 9.70
CA ILE A 88 -12.12 2.93 9.02
C ILE A 88 -12.44 1.60 8.34
N SER A 89 -12.15 1.52 7.05
CA SER A 89 -12.16 0.27 6.30
C SER A 89 -10.85 -0.47 6.55
N TYR A 90 -10.94 -1.66 7.12
CA TYR A 90 -9.81 -2.58 7.28
C TYR A 90 -9.76 -3.66 6.19
N ASN A 91 -10.52 -3.46 5.11
CA ASN A 91 -10.66 -4.38 3.98
C ASN A 91 -11.09 -5.80 4.38
N GLY A 92 -11.91 -5.94 5.43
CA GLY A 92 -12.46 -7.22 5.86
C GLY A 92 -11.75 -7.83 7.07
N LEU A 93 -10.62 -7.26 7.52
CA LEU A 93 -9.91 -7.73 8.71
C LEU A 93 -10.77 -7.65 9.98
N GLU A 94 -11.70 -6.70 10.04
CA GLU A 94 -12.68 -6.56 11.11
C GLU A 94 -13.55 -7.80 11.35
N ARG A 95 -13.66 -8.69 10.34
CA ARG A 95 -14.41 -9.96 10.43
C ARG A 95 -13.62 -11.11 11.04
N SER A 96 -12.34 -10.89 11.34
CA SER A 96 -11.38 -11.92 11.76
C SER A 96 -10.65 -11.58 13.05
N CYS A 97 -11.11 -10.57 13.80
CA CYS A 97 -10.43 -10.10 15.01
C CYS A 97 -10.51 -11.07 16.20
N ASP A 98 -11.37 -12.09 16.15
CA ASP A 98 -11.80 -12.79 17.36
C ASP A 98 -10.97 -14.01 17.81
N GLN A 99 -10.05 -14.58 17.02
CA GLN A 99 -9.21 -15.72 17.47
C GLN A 99 -8.15 -16.14 16.44
N TYR A 100 -7.20 -16.98 16.90
CA TYR A 100 -6.25 -17.74 16.10
C TYR A 100 -6.76 -18.08 14.69
N GLN A 101 -5.91 -17.88 13.67
CA GLN A 101 -6.27 -18.02 12.24
C GLN A 101 -6.42 -19.48 11.79
N ASP A 102 -7.21 -20.26 12.52
CA ASP A 102 -7.58 -21.62 12.12
C ASP A 102 -8.71 -21.60 11.07
N ARG A 103 -9.26 -20.42 10.75
CA ARG A 103 -10.40 -20.24 9.85
C ARG A 103 -10.19 -19.06 8.92
N PHE A 104 -10.54 -19.26 7.64
CA PHE A 104 -10.66 -18.16 6.69
C PHE A 104 -11.81 -17.22 7.08
N PRO A 105 -11.66 -15.89 6.92
CA PRO A 105 -12.75 -14.96 7.19
C PRO A 105 -13.91 -15.23 6.21
N ALA A 106 -15.14 -14.90 6.57
CA ALA A 106 -16.24 -15.03 5.63
C ALA A 106 -15.96 -14.20 4.35
N SER A 107 -15.94 -14.88 3.20
CA SER A 107 -15.70 -14.25 1.90
C SER A 107 -16.63 -13.04 1.72
N SER A 108 -16.05 -11.90 1.34
CA SER A 108 -16.80 -10.68 1.04
C SER A 108 -17.34 -10.65 -0.39
N ASN A 109 -16.76 -11.47 -1.27
CA ASN A 109 -17.06 -11.53 -2.69
C ASN A 109 -17.49 -12.96 -3.02
N ALA A 110 -18.78 -13.16 -3.32
CA ALA A 110 -19.34 -14.45 -3.76
C ALA A 110 -18.35 -15.15 -4.71
N TYR A 111 -17.84 -16.33 -4.33
CA TYR A 111 -16.78 -17.17 -4.94
C TYR A 111 -16.30 -16.78 -6.35
N LYS A 112 -15.81 -15.55 -6.51
CA LYS A 112 -15.68 -14.92 -7.83
C LYS A 112 -14.39 -15.41 -8.43
N TRP A 113 -13.33 -15.32 -7.66
CA TRP A 113 -12.00 -15.69 -8.11
C TRP A 113 -11.88 -17.20 -8.20
N ILE A 114 -12.44 -17.96 -7.24
CA ILE A 114 -12.52 -19.41 -7.35
C ILE A 114 -13.31 -19.81 -8.61
N GLY A 115 -14.44 -19.16 -8.87
CA GLY A 115 -15.23 -19.36 -10.10
C GLY A 115 -14.40 -19.12 -11.36
N CYS A 116 -13.73 -17.97 -11.47
CA CYS A 116 -12.83 -17.68 -12.59
C CYS A 116 -11.72 -18.72 -12.75
N GLY A 117 -11.09 -19.15 -11.65
CA GLY A 117 -10.04 -20.16 -11.71
C GLY A 117 -10.55 -21.51 -12.22
N ILE A 118 -11.76 -21.91 -11.82
CA ILE A 118 -12.41 -23.13 -12.32
C ILE A 118 -12.75 -23.00 -13.81
N ASP A 119 -13.28 -21.84 -14.23
CA ASP A 119 -13.59 -21.55 -15.64
C ASP A 119 -12.30 -21.56 -16.51
N ASP A 120 -11.17 -21.14 -15.94
CA ASP A 120 -9.84 -21.19 -16.55
C ASP A 120 -9.21 -22.61 -16.48
N GLY A 121 -9.93 -23.61 -15.96
CA GLY A 121 -9.50 -25.01 -15.91
C GLY A 121 -8.56 -25.37 -14.76
N LEU A 122 -8.38 -24.49 -13.78
CA LEU A 122 -7.56 -24.76 -12.60
C LEU A 122 -8.25 -25.76 -11.66
N GLN A 123 -7.46 -26.65 -11.06
CA GLN A 123 -7.94 -27.70 -10.15
C GLN A 123 -7.02 -27.92 -8.94
N GLY A 124 -7.59 -28.40 -7.85
CA GLY A 124 -6.84 -28.79 -6.65
C GLY A 124 -6.03 -27.64 -6.05
N SER A 125 -4.73 -27.87 -5.81
CA SER A 125 -3.84 -26.88 -5.19
C SER A 125 -3.62 -25.62 -6.05
N SER A 126 -3.85 -25.70 -7.37
CA SER A 126 -3.75 -24.52 -8.24
C SER A 126 -4.86 -23.49 -8.03
N LEU A 127 -5.94 -23.85 -7.32
CA LEU A 127 -6.99 -22.92 -6.90
C LEU A 127 -6.65 -22.17 -5.61
N ILE A 128 -5.58 -22.54 -4.89
CA ILE A 128 -5.20 -21.90 -3.62
C ILE A 128 -5.05 -20.37 -3.76
N PRO A 129 -4.39 -19.82 -4.80
CA PRO A 129 -4.32 -18.36 -4.98
C PRO A 129 -5.71 -17.71 -5.13
N HIS A 130 -6.62 -18.33 -5.89
CA HIS A 130 -7.99 -17.85 -6.07
C HIS A 130 -8.83 -17.95 -4.80
N LEU A 131 -8.59 -18.97 -3.98
CA LEU A 131 -9.17 -19.09 -2.64
C LEU A 131 -8.62 -17.98 -1.74
N MET A 132 -7.31 -17.78 -1.73
CA MET A 132 -6.72 -16.68 -0.99
C MET A 132 -7.33 -15.34 -1.39
N GLU A 133 -7.65 -15.14 -2.68
CA GLU A 133 -8.36 -14.00 -3.27
C GLU A 133 -9.81 -13.80 -2.76
N ASP A 134 -10.64 -14.84 -2.78
CA ASP A 134 -12.01 -14.73 -2.29
C ASP A 134 -12.08 -14.53 -0.76
N PHE A 135 -11.11 -15.11 -0.05
CA PHE A 135 -11.05 -15.11 1.41
C PHE A 135 -10.14 -14.02 2.00
N SER A 136 -9.58 -13.10 1.21
CA SER A 136 -8.80 -11.97 1.75
C SER A 136 -7.57 -12.37 2.57
N CYS A 137 -6.95 -13.51 2.28
CA CYS A 137 -5.87 -14.09 3.09
C CYS A 137 -4.57 -13.26 3.07
N TRP A 138 -4.34 -12.49 2.01
CA TRP A 138 -3.14 -11.65 1.86
C TRP A 138 -3.05 -10.53 2.93
N MET A 139 -4.15 -10.22 3.65
CA MET A 139 -4.17 -9.19 4.70
C MET A 139 -3.20 -9.44 5.87
N PHE A 140 -2.67 -10.64 5.99
CA PHE A 140 -1.80 -11.08 7.08
C PHE A 140 -0.34 -11.29 6.67
N MET A 141 -0.02 -11.08 5.40
CA MET A 141 1.35 -11.20 4.89
C MET A 141 2.18 -9.99 5.32
N ARG A 142 3.45 -10.17 5.66
CA ARG A 142 4.31 -9.03 6.02
C ARG A 142 4.37 -8.01 4.87
N PRO A 143 4.35 -6.68 5.10
CA PRO A 143 4.25 -5.66 4.05
C PRO A 143 5.60 -5.16 3.52
N ASP A 144 6.69 -5.86 3.83
CA ASP A 144 8.09 -5.47 3.57
C ASP A 144 8.83 -6.44 2.64
N SER A 145 8.10 -7.21 1.82
CA SER A 145 8.65 -8.13 0.83
C SER A 145 8.28 -7.69 -0.59
N TRP A 146 9.27 -7.16 -1.32
CA TRP A 146 9.11 -6.78 -2.71
C TRP A 146 9.22 -7.99 -3.63
N PRO A 147 8.46 -8.04 -4.74
CA PRO A 147 8.53 -9.14 -5.67
C PRO A 147 9.89 -9.19 -6.36
N THR A 148 10.38 -10.41 -6.59
CA THR A 148 11.54 -10.67 -7.44
C THR A 148 11.09 -10.88 -8.88
N PRO A 149 11.98 -10.69 -9.88
CA PRO A 149 11.67 -11.07 -11.25
C PRO A 149 11.36 -12.58 -11.32
N PRO A 150 10.55 -13.02 -12.30
CA PRO A 150 10.24 -14.44 -12.48
C PRO A 150 11.52 -15.24 -12.79
N PRO A 151 11.66 -16.48 -12.24
CA PRO A 151 12.81 -17.33 -12.51
C PRO A 151 12.84 -17.78 -13.98
N ASP A 152 14.00 -17.62 -14.63
CA ASP A 152 14.44 -18.07 -15.95
C ASP A 152 13.41 -18.19 -17.10
N ASN A 153 13.62 -17.38 -18.15
CA ASN A 153 13.04 -17.51 -19.50
C ASN A 153 11.52 -17.39 -19.68
N ALA A 154 10.77 -16.95 -18.67
CA ALA A 154 9.47 -16.32 -18.92
C ALA A 154 9.70 -14.95 -19.58
N LEU A 155 10.03 -14.97 -20.88
CA LEU A 155 10.35 -13.81 -21.72
C LEU A 155 9.23 -12.77 -21.81
N ASP A 156 8.04 -13.08 -21.29
CA ASP A 156 6.94 -12.14 -21.22
C ASP A 156 6.90 -11.48 -19.84
N LEU A 157 7.81 -10.51 -19.64
CA LEU A 157 7.41 -9.35 -18.85
C LEU A 157 6.05 -8.90 -19.42
N PRO A 158 5.05 -8.59 -18.58
CA PRO A 158 3.76 -8.13 -19.07
C PRO A 158 3.99 -6.93 -20.01
N SER A 159 4.00 -7.21 -21.30
CA SER A 159 4.26 -6.25 -22.35
C SER A 159 2.89 -5.91 -22.90
N PHE A 160 2.58 -4.62 -22.89
CA PHE A 160 1.33 -4.19 -23.47
C PHE A 160 1.43 -4.42 -24.98
N THR A 161 0.65 -5.35 -25.53
CA THR A 161 0.62 -5.59 -26.97
C THR A 161 0.05 -4.35 -27.66
N PRO A 162 0.84 -3.66 -28.51
CA PRO A 162 0.34 -2.49 -29.22
C PRO A 162 -0.84 -2.89 -30.12
N LEU A 163 -1.84 -2.01 -30.25
CA LEU A 163 -2.89 -2.22 -31.25
C LEU A 163 -2.27 -2.20 -32.66
N ALA A 164 -2.44 -3.31 -33.40
CA ALA A 164 -1.97 -3.46 -34.78
C ALA A 164 -2.47 -2.30 -35.67
N SER A 165 -1.57 -1.80 -36.51
CA SER A 165 -1.77 -0.58 -37.30
C SER A 165 -2.32 -0.89 -38.68
N ASP A 166 -3.59 -1.30 -38.76
CA ASP A 166 -4.18 -1.67 -40.07
C ASP A 166 -4.98 -0.54 -40.73
N ALA A 167 -4.98 0.69 -40.18
CA ALA A 167 -5.72 1.79 -40.78
C ALA A 167 -4.91 3.10 -40.84
N PRO A 168 -4.83 3.77 -42.00
CA PRO A 168 -4.32 5.13 -42.08
C PRO A 168 -5.19 6.02 -41.20
N VAL A 169 -4.57 6.60 -40.17
CA VAL A 169 -5.25 7.48 -39.22
C VAL A 169 -5.59 8.76 -39.97
N SER A 170 -6.84 8.89 -40.41
CA SER A 170 -7.38 10.18 -40.85
C SER A 170 -7.13 11.19 -39.72
N PRO A 171 -6.64 12.42 -40.02
CA PRO A 171 -6.29 13.40 -39.00
C PRO A 171 -7.55 13.94 -38.33
N GLN A 172 -8.13 13.14 -37.44
CA GLN A 172 -9.22 13.60 -36.59
C GLN A 172 -8.63 14.61 -35.60
N ASN A 173 -9.16 15.83 -35.64
CA ASN A 173 -8.92 16.92 -34.70
C ASN A 173 -9.37 16.55 -33.29
N ASN A 174 -8.67 15.62 -32.63
CA ASN A 174 -8.88 15.35 -31.23
C ASN A 174 -7.91 16.22 -30.41
N ALA A 175 -8.42 17.06 -29.53
CA ALA A 175 -7.60 17.90 -28.65
C ALA A 175 -6.60 17.06 -27.84
N LEU A 176 -6.96 15.82 -27.47
CA LEU A 176 -6.12 14.90 -26.70
C LEU A 176 -4.88 14.43 -27.47
N THR A 177 -4.96 14.27 -28.79
CA THR A 177 -3.79 13.84 -29.59
C THR A 177 -2.78 14.96 -29.82
N ARG A 178 -3.19 16.21 -29.62
CA ARG A 178 -2.36 17.42 -29.74
C ARG A 178 -1.62 17.79 -28.45
N ILE A 179 -1.92 17.13 -27.32
CA ILE A 179 -1.25 17.40 -26.06
C ILE A 179 0.25 17.07 -26.20
N PRO A 180 1.15 18.03 -25.90
CA PRO A 180 2.59 17.80 -25.82
C PRO A 180 2.92 16.62 -24.92
N LYS A 181 3.99 15.88 -25.23
CA LYS A 181 4.35 14.67 -24.49
C LYS A 181 4.58 14.97 -23.02
N GLU A 182 5.22 16.09 -22.73
CA GLU A 182 5.62 16.53 -21.40
C GLU A 182 4.38 16.77 -20.51
N LEU A 183 3.36 17.45 -21.05
CA LEU A 183 2.10 17.67 -20.34
C LEU A 183 1.32 16.38 -20.14
N LEU A 184 1.39 15.47 -21.12
CA LEU A 184 0.74 14.17 -21.03
C LEU A 184 1.39 13.31 -19.95
N ASP A 185 2.72 13.31 -19.85
CA ASP A 185 3.47 12.60 -18.81
C ASP A 185 3.18 13.18 -17.43
N MET A 186 3.12 14.52 -17.30
CA MET A 186 2.70 15.19 -16.06
C MET A 186 1.28 14.84 -15.62
N ILE A 187 0.31 14.84 -16.56
CA ILE A 187 -1.07 14.44 -16.27
C ILE A 187 -1.10 12.97 -15.87
N ALA A 188 -0.47 12.10 -16.67
CA ALA A 188 -0.45 10.66 -16.46
C ALA A 188 0.14 10.27 -15.11
N GLY A 189 1.24 10.90 -14.69
CA GLY A 189 1.87 10.66 -13.38
C GLY A 189 0.97 10.98 -12.18
N ARG A 190 -0.11 11.77 -12.36
CA ARG A 190 -1.10 12.09 -11.32
C ARG A 190 -2.32 11.17 -11.32
N LEU A 191 -2.50 10.35 -12.35
CA LEU A 191 -3.65 9.46 -12.47
C LEU A 191 -3.40 8.12 -11.75
N THR A 192 -4.49 7.45 -11.36
CA THR A 192 -4.43 6.01 -11.06
C THR A 192 -4.36 5.23 -12.37
N PHE A 193 -3.79 4.01 -12.39
CA PHE A 193 -3.83 3.17 -13.60
C PHE A 193 -5.24 2.99 -14.17
N ARG A 194 -6.25 2.86 -13.30
CA ARG A 194 -7.65 2.76 -13.75
C ARG A 194 -8.07 4.00 -14.55
N ALA A 195 -7.78 5.19 -14.03
CA ALA A 195 -8.09 6.43 -14.72
C ALA A 195 -7.22 6.62 -15.98
N TYR A 196 -5.96 6.20 -15.93
CA TYR A 196 -5.04 6.21 -17.06
C TYR A 196 -5.54 5.35 -18.22
N PHE A 197 -5.90 4.09 -17.96
CA PHE A 197 -6.42 3.19 -18.99
C PHE A 197 -7.83 3.60 -19.47
N ALA A 198 -8.64 4.20 -18.61
CA ALA A 198 -9.91 4.79 -19.04
C ALA A 198 -9.70 5.99 -19.98
N LEU A 199 -8.73 6.86 -19.66
CA LEU A 199 -8.35 7.99 -20.51
C LEU A 199 -7.74 7.53 -21.83
N SER A 200 -6.88 6.50 -21.80
CA SER A 200 -6.28 5.94 -23.02
C SER A 200 -7.35 5.30 -23.91
N ALA A 201 -8.40 4.71 -23.34
CA ALA A 201 -9.49 4.10 -24.10
C ALA A 201 -10.42 5.09 -24.84
N THR A 202 -10.28 6.40 -24.63
CA THR A 202 -11.15 7.43 -25.26
C THR A 202 -11.07 7.46 -26.79
N CYS A 203 -9.90 7.22 -27.39
CA CYS A 203 -9.78 7.06 -28.84
C CYS A 203 -8.59 6.17 -29.24
N LYS A 204 -8.68 5.49 -30.38
CA LYS A 204 -7.67 4.53 -30.86
C LYS A 204 -6.24 5.13 -31.01
N PRO A 205 -6.05 6.33 -31.60
CA PRO A 205 -4.71 6.91 -31.75
C PRO A 205 -4.07 7.26 -30.40
N PHE A 206 -4.88 7.80 -29.48
CA PHE A 206 -4.42 8.15 -28.14
C PHE A 206 -4.13 6.90 -27.30
N ARG A 207 -4.97 5.86 -27.40
CA ARG A 207 -4.70 4.55 -26.80
C ARG A 207 -3.36 3.97 -27.25
N ARG A 208 -3.09 4.02 -28.56
CA ARG A 208 -1.81 3.56 -29.13
C ARG A 208 -0.62 4.32 -28.55
N ARG A 209 -0.71 5.65 -28.48
CA ARG A 209 0.36 6.49 -27.89
C ARG A 209 0.56 6.21 -26.39
N MET A 210 -0.51 6.12 -25.62
CA MET A 210 -0.48 5.93 -24.16
C MET A 210 -0.09 4.51 -23.75
N CYS A 211 -0.35 3.53 -24.61
CA CYS A 211 -0.03 2.13 -24.33
C CYS A 211 1.22 1.66 -25.09
N ASP A 212 2.01 2.59 -25.64
CA ASP A 212 3.38 2.29 -26.08
C ASP A 212 4.20 1.81 -24.85
N PRO A 213 4.97 0.71 -24.95
CA PRO A 213 5.69 0.15 -23.81
C PRO A 213 6.64 1.15 -23.13
N ASN A 214 7.34 1.99 -23.88
CA ASN A 214 8.28 2.97 -23.32
C ASN A 214 7.53 4.10 -22.60
N VAL A 215 6.41 4.56 -23.18
CA VAL A 215 5.55 5.56 -22.55
C VAL A 215 4.93 5.01 -21.28
N LEU A 216 4.40 3.78 -21.33
CA LEU A 216 3.76 3.14 -20.18
C LEU A 216 4.75 2.88 -19.05
N ASP A 217 5.98 2.46 -19.37
CA ASP A 217 7.04 2.29 -18.37
C ASP A 217 7.43 3.62 -17.72
N HIS A 218 7.61 4.67 -18.53
CA HIS A 218 7.89 6.01 -18.04
C HIS A 218 6.78 6.53 -17.14
N VAL A 219 5.51 6.40 -17.56
CA VAL A 219 4.35 6.79 -16.75
C VAL A 219 4.26 5.98 -15.45
N ALA A 220 4.50 4.67 -15.50
CA ALA A 220 4.50 3.83 -14.30
C ALA A 220 5.59 4.29 -13.31
N ARG A 221 6.77 4.68 -13.82
CA ARG A 221 7.86 5.26 -13.03
C ARG A 221 7.47 6.58 -12.40
N GLU A 222 6.85 7.49 -13.15
CA GLU A 222 6.33 8.76 -12.62
C GLU A 222 5.26 8.54 -11.54
N MET A 223 4.31 7.62 -11.76
CA MET A 223 3.30 7.25 -10.77
C MET A 223 3.92 6.67 -9.49
N LEU A 224 5.00 5.90 -9.64
CA LEU A 224 5.78 5.31 -8.54
C LEU A 224 6.52 6.37 -7.72
N LEU A 225 7.25 7.28 -8.38
CA LEU A 225 8.11 8.27 -7.73
C LEU A 225 7.33 9.47 -7.18
N HIS A 226 6.32 9.95 -7.91
CA HIS A 226 5.68 11.24 -7.65
C HIS A 226 4.15 11.17 -7.56
N GLY A 227 3.58 9.98 -7.78
CA GLY A 227 2.16 9.79 -7.94
C GLY A 227 1.51 8.88 -6.89
N PRO A 228 0.38 8.23 -7.25
CA PRO A 228 -0.43 7.46 -6.30
C PRO A 228 0.18 6.11 -5.90
N LEU A 229 1.35 5.75 -6.44
CA LEU A 229 2.00 4.46 -6.18
C LEU A 229 3.21 4.59 -5.24
N GLN A 230 3.37 5.74 -4.59
CA GLN A 230 4.41 5.96 -3.57
C GLN A 230 4.40 4.92 -2.44
N TRP A 231 3.27 4.25 -2.20
CA TRP A 231 3.19 3.15 -1.24
C TRP A 231 4.11 1.97 -1.60
N ILE A 232 4.52 1.81 -2.86
CA ILE A 232 5.48 0.79 -3.29
C ILE A 232 6.91 1.15 -2.86
N LEU A 233 7.25 2.43 -2.72
CA LEU A 233 8.59 2.87 -2.34
C LEU A 233 8.92 2.47 -0.89
N PRO A 234 10.21 2.29 -0.57
CA PRO A 234 10.64 1.98 0.77
C PRO A 234 10.35 3.12 1.75
N VAL A 235 10.08 2.76 3.00
CA VAL A 235 9.90 3.74 4.09
C VAL A 235 11.16 3.72 4.95
N SER A 236 11.87 4.84 5.01
CA SER A 236 13.13 4.96 5.76
C SER A 236 12.97 4.68 7.26
N ALA A 237 11.81 5.01 7.83
CA ALA A 237 11.48 4.77 9.23
C ALA A 237 11.30 3.27 9.57
N VAL A 238 11.13 2.40 8.56
CA VAL A 238 11.00 0.95 8.75
C VAL A 238 12.36 0.28 8.52
N LYS A 239 12.93 -0.30 9.57
CA LYS A 239 14.23 -0.97 9.54
C LYS A 239 14.28 -2.04 8.45
N GLY A 240 15.29 -1.98 7.58
CA GLY A 240 15.50 -2.97 6.51
C GLY A 240 14.69 -2.70 5.22
N SER A 241 13.68 -1.82 5.25
CA SER A 241 12.81 -1.57 4.09
C SER A 241 13.58 -1.03 2.89
N ALA A 242 14.51 -0.09 3.11
CA ALA A 242 15.31 0.49 2.03
C ALA A 242 16.24 -0.54 1.38
N GLN A 243 16.89 -1.40 2.18
CA GLN A 243 17.77 -2.45 1.69
C GLN A 243 17.01 -3.50 0.89
N ALA A 244 15.86 -3.95 1.39
CA ALA A 244 15.03 -4.94 0.70
C ALA A 244 14.48 -4.42 -0.63
N ALA A 245 13.96 -3.18 -0.64
CA ALA A 245 13.46 -2.56 -1.87
C ALA A 245 14.59 -2.32 -2.90
N ARG A 246 15.77 -1.91 -2.44
CA ARG A 246 16.96 -1.73 -3.28
C ARG A 246 17.39 -3.04 -3.92
N ALA A 247 17.53 -4.11 -3.12
CA ALA A 247 17.92 -5.43 -3.62
C ALA A 247 16.90 -5.95 -4.66
N ALA A 248 15.60 -5.78 -4.40
CA ALA A 248 14.57 -6.13 -5.38
C ALA A 248 14.73 -5.34 -6.68
N ALA A 249 14.82 -4.01 -6.60
CA ALA A 249 14.97 -3.18 -7.79
C ALA A 249 16.24 -3.50 -8.60
N GLU A 250 17.36 -3.78 -7.95
CA GLU A 250 18.61 -4.20 -8.60
C GLU A 250 18.45 -5.53 -9.35
N MET A 251 17.70 -6.50 -8.79
CA MET A 251 17.37 -7.74 -9.50
C MET A 251 16.53 -7.48 -10.76
N TRP A 252 15.56 -6.58 -10.69
CA TRP A 252 14.72 -6.22 -11.86
C TRP A 252 15.51 -5.48 -12.94
N ILE A 253 16.45 -4.60 -12.57
CA ILE A 253 17.36 -3.95 -13.52
C ILE A 253 18.26 -5.00 -14.18
N GLY A 254 18.85 -5.91 -13.40
CA GLY A 254 19.68 -7.00 -13.92
C GLY A 254 18.92 -7.90 -14.90
N PHE A 255 17.66 -8.21 -14.60
CA PHE A 255 16.76 -8.94 -15.49
C PHE A 255 16.49 -8.19 -16.80
N ALA A 256 16.16 -6.90 -16.73
CA ALA A 256 15.91 -6.08 -17.93
C ALA A 256 17.15 -5.90 -18.82
N ARG A 257 18.33 -5.74 -18.23
CA ARG A 257 19.61 -5.66 -18.96
C ARG A 257 19.98 -6.99 -19.64
N SER A 258 19.72 -8.11 -18.96
CA SER A 258 19.98 -9.44 -19.53
C SER A 258 19.15 -9.71 -20.78
N GLY A 259 17.91 -9.20 -20.84
CA GLY A 259 17.05 -9.31 -22.02
C GLY A 259 17.38 -8.33 -23.16
N SER A 260 18.06 -7.21 -22.88
CA SER A 260 18.35 -6.15 -23.86
C SER A 260 19.77 -6.19 -24.45
N GLY A 261 20.65 -7.06 -23.95
CA GLY A 261 22.05 -7.14 -24.40
C GLY A 261 22.88 -5.88 -24.08
N SER A 262 22.34 -4.98 -23.25
CA SER A 262 22.96 -3.70 -22.92
C SER A 262 23.79 -3.81 -21.64
N ALA A 263 25.11 -3.68 -21.78
CA ALA A 263 26.05 -3.62 -20.66
C ALA A 263 26.14 -2.18 -20.11
N SER A 264 25.06 -1.69 -19.51
CA SER A 264 25.07 -0.40 -18.82
C SER A 264 25.67 -0.54 -17.42
N GLN A 265 26.64 0.33 -17.09
CA GLN A 265 27.29 0.37 -15.78
C GLN A 265 26.28 0.81 -14.70
N SER A 266 26.29 0.10 -13.57
CA SER A 266 25.46 0.43 -12.40
C SER A 266 25.71 1.87 -11.97
N SER A 267 24.69 2.72 -12.11
CA SER A 267 24.71 4.10 -11.62
C SER A 267 24.64 4.10 -10.09
N ALA A 268 25.37 4.99 -9.44
CA ALA A 268 25.26 5.24 -8.00
C ALA A 268 23.88 5.82 -7.58
N ALA A 269 23.02 6.14 -8.55
CA ALA A 269 21.65 6.61 -8.31
C ALA A 269 20.77 5.55 -7.61
N ALA A 270 19.69 6.00 -6.97
CA ALA A 270 18.71 5.09 -6.39
C ALA A 270 18.06 4.24 -7.50
N PRO A 271 17.96 2.89 -7.36
CA PRO A 271 17.58 2.00 -8.46
C PRO A 271 16.26 2.33 -9.17
N PHE A 272 15.28 2.89 -8.45
CA PHE A 272 13.99 3.29 -9.04
C PHE A 272 14.06 4.47 -10.01
N TYR A 273 15.18 5.21 -10.02
CA TYR A 273 15.47 6.29 -10.96
C TYR A 273 16.32 5.82 -12.14
N ASP A 274 16.81 4.58 -12.14
CA ASP A 274 17.60 4.04 -13.25
C ASP A 274 16.71 3.97 -14.52
N GLY A 275 17.28 4.40 -15.64
CA GLY A 275 16.59 4.39 -16.93
C GLY A 275 16.17 2.98 -17.37
N ASP A 276 16.97 1.98 -16.98
CA ASP A 276 16.79 0.57 -17.30
C ASP A 276 15.82 -0.14 -16.34
N PHE A 277 15.32 0.54 -15.31
CA PHE A 277 14.38 -0.05 -14.37
C PHE A 277 13.00 -0.29 -15.04
N PRO A 278 12.53 -1.55 -15.14
CA PRO A 278 11.27 -1.89 -15.80
C PRO A 278 10.08 -1.59 -14.87
N ALA A 279 9.77 -0.31 -14.69
CA ALA A 279 8.79 0.18 -13.73
C ALA A 279 7.40 -0.42 -13.94
N PHE A 280 6.91 -0.55 -15.18
CA PHE A 280 5.57 -1.10 -15.41
C PHE A 280 5.46 -2.56 -14.95
N ALA A 281 6.43 -3.39 -15.34
CA ALA A 281 6.42 -4.81 -14.99
C ALA A 281 6.64 -5.03 -13.49
N PHE A 282 7.53 -4.25 -12.87
CA PHE A 282 7.73 -4.28 -11.42
C PHE A 282 6.46 -3.92 -10.65
N VAL A 283 5.77 -2.87 -11.11
CA VAL A 283 4.54 -2.41 -10.49
C VAL A 283 3.43 -3.45 -10.67
N ASP A 284 3.29 -4.07 -11.84
CA ASP A 284 2.36 -5.19 -12.04
C ASP A 284 2.67 -6.35 -11.07
N ALA A 285 3.94 -6.73 -10.91
CA ALA A 285 4.36 -7.73 -9.94
C ALA A 285 4.02 -7.33 -8.49
N CYS A 286 4.09 -6.03 -8.16
CA CYS A 286 3.68 -5.52 -6.85
C CYS A 286 2.15 -5.60 -6.65
N PHE A 287 1.35 -5.44 -7.70
CA PHE A 287 -0.10 -5.66 -7.60
C PHE A 287 -0.47 -7.14 -7.42
N ARG A 288 0.37 -8.06 -7.89
CA ARG A 288 0.19 -9.51 -7.74
C ARG A 288 0.78 -10.09 -6.45
N SER A 289 1.76 -9.41 -5.84
CA SER A 289 2.40 -9.86 -4.60
C SER A 289 1.49 -9.66 -3.40
N ASP A 290 1.23 -10.73 -2.64
CA ASP A 290 0.42 -10.67 -1.41
C ASP A 290 0.98 -9.70 -0.37
N SER A 291 2.31 -9.67 -0.22
CA SER A 291 3.01 -8.74 0.67
C SER A 291 2.71 -7.29 0.29
N MET A 292 2.86 -6.97 -1.00
CA MET A 292 2.65 -5.61 -1.50
C MET A 292 1.17 -5.22 -1.50
N ARG A 293 0.26 -6.18 -1.69
CA ARG A 293 -1.18 -5.95 -1.50
C ARG A 293 -1.51 -5.62 -0.05
N ASN A 294 -0.88 -6.28 0.92
CA ASN A 294 -1.03 -5.89 2.33
C ASN A 294 -0.44 -4.50 2.60
N ARG A 295 0.73 -4.19 2.03
CA ARG A 295 1.34 -2.86 2.09
C ARG A 295 0.40 -1.77 1.56
N ARG A 296 -0.24 -2.01 0.41
CA ARG A 296 -1.26 -1.12 -0.18
C ARG A 296 -2.46 -0.94 0.74
N ARG A 297 -2.92 -2.00 1.41
CA ARG A 297 -4.01 -1.90 2.40
C ARG A 297 -3.60 -0.97 3.56
N ILE A 298 -2.42 -1.17 4.14
CA ILE A 298 -1.92 -0.32 5.23
C ILE A 298 -1.85 1.13 4.76
N TYR A 299 -1.32 1.38 3.55
CA TYR A 299 -1.32 2.72 2.98
C TYR A 299 -2.73 3.32 2.86
N GLY A 300 -3.71 2.54 2.39
CA GLY A 300 -5.11 2.96 2.34
C GLY A 300 -5.70 3.28 3.72
N GLN A 301 -5.28 2.58 4.78
CA GLN A 301 -5.65 2.92 6.15
C GLN A 301 -5.00 4.23 6.58
N VAL A 302 -3.70 4.43 6.30
CA VAL A 302 -3.01 5.69 6.61
C VAL A 302 -3.68 6.88 5.92
N LYS A 303 -4.13 6.74 4.67
CA LYS A 303 -4.86 7.83 3.99
C LYS A 303 -6.24 8.12 4.59
N GLN A 304 -6.92 7.13 5.15
CA GLN A 304 -8.14 7.38 5.94
C GLN A 304 -7.81 8.13 7.23
N PHE A 305 -6.71 7.77 7.90
CA PHE A 305 -6.21 8.51 9.06
C PHE A 305 -5.81 9.95 8.70
N GLU A 306 -5.13 10.19 7.58
CA GLU A 306 -4.79 11.54 7.12
C GLU A 306 -6.03 12.44 6.98
N ALA A 307 -7.14 11.89 6.48
CA ALA A 307 -8.42 12.59 6.43
C ALA A 307 -8.96 12.92 7.84
N LEU A 308 -8.86 11.97 8.78
CA LEU A 308 -9.23 12.20 10.18
C LEU A 308 -8.35 13.28 10.84
N TRP A 309 -7.05 13.28 10.55
CA TRP A 309 -6.11 14.30 11.02
C TRP A 309 -6.48 15.69 10.50
N ARG A 310 -6.80 15.79 9.22
CA ARG A 310 -7.28 17.04 8.60
C ARG A 310 -8.56 17.54 9.27
N GLU A 311 -9.52 16.65 9.51
CA GLU A 311 -10.75 17.01 10.21
C GLU A 311 -10.48 17.47 11.65
N PHE A 312 -9.65 16.72 12.38
CA PHE A 312 -9.29 17.03 13.76
C PHE A 312 -8.61 18.39 13.88
N ARG A 313 -7.64 18.73 13.02
CA ARG A 313 -6.96 20.04 13.08
C ARG A 313 -7.87 21.23 12.73
N VAL A 314 -8.90 21.00 11.92
CA VAL A 314 -9.85 22.07 11.51
C VAL A 314 -11.00 22.23 12.47
N LYS A 315 -11.49 21.12 13.07
CA LYS A 315 -12.73 21.08 13.85
C LYS A 315 -12.52 20.74 15.33
N GLY A 316 -11.32 20.29 15.70
CA GLY A 316 -11.00 19.83 17.05
C GLY A 316 -11.62 18.48 17.37
N TRP A 317 -11.95 18.27 18.64
CA TRP A 317 -12.62 17.07 19.13
C TRP A 317 -14.04 16.95 18.57
N ALA A 318 -14.41 15.76 18.09
CA ALA A 318 -15.81 15.51 17.73
C ALA A 318 -16.69 15.32 18.98
N VAL A 319 -16.13 14.77 20.05
CA VAL A 319 -16.72 14.69 21.39
C VAL A 319 -15.61 14.89 22.41
N ASP A 320 -15.79 15.86 23.30
CA ASP A 320 -14.94 15.99 24.48
C ASP A 320 -15.29 14.89 25.49
N ARG A 321 -14.40 13.92 25.63
CA ARG A 321 -14.57 12.78 26.54
C ARG A 321 -13.77 12.93 27.82
N PHE A 322 -12.90 13.91 27.90
CA PHE A 322 -11.92 14.05 28.98
C PHE A 322 -12.28 15.17 29.93
N HIS A 323 -13.08 16.16 29.50
CA HIS A 323 -13.70 17.10 30.40
C HIS A 323 -15.05 16.55 30.90
N ARG A 324 -15.19 16.45 32.23
CA ARG A 324 -16.51 16.24 32.84
C ARG A 324 -17.35 17.46 32.52
N SER A 325 -18.49 17.26 31.85
CA SER A 325 -19.59 18.23 31.88
C SER A 325 -19.85 18.56 33.34
N SER A 326 -19.61 19.81 33.72
CA SER A 326 -19.85 20.31 35.08
C SER A 326 -21.34 20.35 35.37
#